data_AF-A0A7J8A6T7-F1
#
_entry.id   AF-A0A7J8A6T7-F1
#
_cell.length_a   1.000
_cell.length_b   1.000
_cell.length_c   1.000
_cell.angle_alpha   90.00
_cell.angle_beta   90.00
_cell.angle_gamma   90.00
#
_symmetry.space_group_name_H-M   'P 1'
#
loop_
_entity.id
_entity.type
_entity.pdbx_description
1 polymer ?
#
loop_
_entity_poly.entity_id
_entity_poly.type
_entity_poly.pdbx_seq_one_letter_code
_entity_poly.pdbx_strand_id
1 'polypeptide(L)'
;MVWASSSLSVQSIRSKVELSVWDQPEDLNLFFTATCQDGVSYPNQRKCEGLKIGDTASFEVSVEARSCPGKHAEHTFALRPVGFRDSLAVGVTYSCSCGCSAGQEPDSPRCSGNGTYVCGLCECNPSYLGSRCECQEGENPSGLQNLCREAEGKPLCSGRGQCSCSQCSCFESEFGRIYGPFCECDNFSCARNRGVLCSECGTAPNVTTILLAVVGSILLIGFVLLGIWKLLVTIHDRREFAKFQSERSRARYEMASNPLYRKPISTHAVDFTFNKLNRSYNGTVD
;
A
#
# COMPACT_ATOMS: atom_id res chain seq x y z
N MET A 1 23.17 53.32 37.59
CA MET A 1 22.01 52.50 37.14
C MET A 1 21.85 52.47 35.62
N VAL A 2 22.16 53.53 34.87
CA VAL A 2 21.98 53.57 33.39
C VAL A 2 22.81 52.51 32.64
N TRP A 3 24.04 52.22 33.06
CA TRP A 3 24.93 51.25 32.40
C TRP A 3 24.49 49.77 32.55
N ALA A 4 23.80 49.42 33.65
CA ALA A 4 23.30 48.06 33.87
C ALA A 4 22.07 47.77 33.00
N SER A 5 21.19 48.76 32.81
CA SER A 5 20.01 48.66 31.93
C SER A 5 20.39 48.55 30.46
N SER A 6 21.46 49.23 30.02
CA SER A 6 22.02 49.09 28.66
C SER A 6 22.68 47.72 28.44
N SER A 7 23.33 47.14 29.46
CA SER A 7 23.94 45.81 29.40
C SER A 7 22.89 44.68 29.32
N LEU A 8 21.80 44.79 30.07
CA LEU A 8 20.71 43.79 30.09
C LEU A 8 19.89 43.80 28.79
N SER A 9 19.68 44.98 28.19
CA SER A 9 18.97 45.11 26.90
C SER A 9 19.79 44.55 25.74
N VAL A 10 21.12 44.73 25.72
CA VAL A 10 22.00 44.12 24.70
C VAL A 10 22.09 42.60 24.84
N GLN A 11 22.08 42.06 26.08
CA GLN A 11 22.07 40.62 26.33
C GLN A 11 20.78 39.95 25.83
N SER A 12 19.63 40.59 26.01
CA SER A 12 18.32 40.07 25.55
C SER A 12 18.15 40.03 24.03
N ILE A 13 18.87 40.89 23.28
CA ILE A 13 18.83 40.90 21.81
C ILE A 13 19.75 39.81 21.25
N ARG A 14 20.89 39.55 21.91
CA ARG A 14 21.85 38.52 21.49
C ARG A 14 21.46 37.10 21.90
N SER A 15 20.40 36.96 22.71
CA SER A 15 19.86 35.66 23.12
C SER A 15 18.76 35.12 22.19
N LYS A 16 18.50 35.80 21.07
CA LYS A 16 17.49 35.39 20.09
C LYS A 16 18.07 35.49 18.68
N VAL A 17 17.83 34.46 17.88
CA VAL A 17 18.09 34.46 16.44
C VAL A 17 16.79 34.17 15.72
N GLU A 18 16.38 35.06 14.83
CA GLU A 18 15.18 34.91 14.00
C GLU A 18 15.55 35.16 12.55
N LEU A 19 15.12 34.28 11.65
CA LEU A 19 15.31 34.44 10.22
C LEU A 19 14.19 35.28 9.59
N SER A 20 14.60 36.29 8.82
CA SER A 20 13.74 37.09 7.96
C SER A 20 14.02 36.79 6.49
N VAL A 21 12.97 36.84 5.67
CA VAL A 21 13.05 36.66 4.22
C VAL A 21 12.86 38.03 3.56
N TRP A 22 13.73 38.34 2.60
CA TRP A 22 13.69 39.57 1.82
C TRP A 22 13.50 39.24 0.34
N ASP A 23 12.67 40.02 -0.35
CA ASP A 23 12.38 39.88 -1.78
C ASP A 23 11.86 38.49 -2.17
N GLN A 24 10.98 37.90 -1.35
CA GLN A 24 10.37 36.60 -1.63
C GLN A 24 9.45 36.66 -2.86
N PRO A 25 9.65 35.81 -3.88
CA PRO A 25 8.75 35.69 -5.01
C PRO A 25 7.39 35.11 -4.59
N GLU A 26 6.30 35.62 -5.18
CA GLU A 26 4.93 35.14 -4.89
C GLU A 26 4.72 33.67 -5.29
N ASP A 27 5.48 33.17 -6.27
CA ASP A 27 5.41 31.80 -6.77
C ASP A 27 6.15 30.77 -5.90
N LEU A 28 6.79 31.19 -4.80
CA LEU A 28 7.52 30.31 -3.89
C LEU A 28 6.86 30.21 -2.51
N ASN A 29 6.66 28.98 -2.07
CA ASN A 29 6.40 28.65 -0.68
C ASN A 29 7.71 28.33 0.04
N LEU A 30 7.88 28.91 1.23
CA LEU A 30 9.03 28.66 2.10
C LEU A 30 8.55 28.01 3.40
N PHE A 31 9.13 26.87 3.74
CA PHE A 31 8.90 26.19 4.99
C PHE A 31 10.17 26.23 5.84
N PHE A 32 10.01 26.49 7.13
CA PHE A 32 11.13 26.66 8.05
C PHE A 32 11.06 25.62 9.16
N THR A 33 12.19 25.00 9.42
CA THR A 33 12.41 24.15 10.59
C THR A 33 13.63 24.67 11.33
N ALA A 34 13.46 25.00 12.61
CA ALA A 34 14.54 25.51 13.46
C ALA A 34 15.06 24.39 14.35
N THR A 35 16.37 24.23 14.42
CA THR A 35 17.06 23.35 15.36
C THR A 35 17.92 24.23 16.27
N CYS A 36 17.48 24.37 17.52
CA CYS A 36 18.15 25.21 18.52
C CYS A 36 19.13 24.36 19.36
N GLN A 37 19.46 24.79 20.59
CA GLN A 37 20.47 24.13 21.43
C GLN A 37 20.12 22.71 21.88
N ASP A 38 18.82 22.43 22.02
CA ASP A 38 18.35 21.14 22.51
C ASP A 38 18.58 20.01 21.48
N GLY A 39 19.07 20.35 20.28
CA GLY A 39 19.24 19.42 19.16
C GLY A 39 17.92 18.92 18.57
N VAL A 40 16.78 19.40 19.11
CA VAL A 40 15.44 19.10 18.66
C VAL A 40 15.05 20.02 17.51
N SER A 41 14.49 19.44 16.45
CA SER A 41 13.95 20.18 15.31
C SER A 41 12.51 20.63 15.59
N TYR A 42 12.26 21.93 15.50
CA TYR A 42 10.95 22.55 15.66
C TYR A 42 10.39 22.93 14.28
N PRO A 43 9.39 22.19 13.78
CA PRO A 43 8.78 22.47 12.47
C PRO A 43 7.93 23.76 12.53
N ASN A 44 7.84 24.46 11.40
CA ASN A 44 7.16 25.76 11.26
C ASN A 44 7.70 26.86 12.18
N GLN A 45 8.94 26.73 12.62
CA GLN A 45 9.61 27.70 13.48
C GLN A 45 10.82 28.27 12.76
N ARG A 46 10.95 29.60 12.83
CA ARG A 46 12.07 30.36 12.24
C ARG A 46 12.85 31.18 13.27
N LYS A 47 12.63 30.89 14.55
CA LYS A 47 13.23 31.60 15.68
C LYS A 47 13.73 30.64 16.75
N CYS A 48 14.91 30.93 17.29
CA CYS A 48 15.47 30.31 18.49
C CYS A 48 15.65 31.38 19.57
N GLU A 49 15.29 31.06 20.80
CA GLU A 49 15.36 31.95 21.97
C GLU A 49 16.22 31.29 23.06
N GLY A 50 16.72 32.09 24.02
CA GLY A 50 17.54 31.59 25.13
C GLY A 50 19.00 31.26 24.76
N LEU A 51 19.49 31.78 23.63
CA LEU A 51 20.84 31.48 23.16
C LEU A 51 21.92 32.21 23.98
N LYS A 52 23.07 31.58 24.23
CA LYS A 52 24.27 32.22 24.78
C LYS A 52 25.29 32.43 23.67
N ILE A 53 26.27 33.29 23.95
CA ILE A 53 27.36 33.58 23.01
C ILE A 53 28.18 32.30 22.80
N GLY A 54 28.31 31.87 21.55
CA GLY A 54 29.00 30.64 21.16
C GLY A 54 28.07 29.49 20.80
N ASP A 55 26.78 29.60 21.09
CA ASP A 55 25.79 28.59 20.71
C ASP A 55 25.42 28.69 19.24
N THR A 56 25.14 27.55 18.61
CA THR A 56 24.81 27.45 17.18
C THR A 56 23.34 27.07 17.02
N ALA A 57 22.61 27.82 16.21
CA ALA A 57 21.27 27.46 15.75
C ALA A 57 21.35 27.08 14.27
N SER A 58 20.65 26.02 13.89
CA SER A 58 20.53 25.57 12.50
C SER A 58 19.11 25.78 12.01
N PHE A 59 18.95 26.19 10.76
CA PHE A 59 17.65 26.38 10.14
C PHE A 59 17.63 25.63 8.81
N GLU A 60 16.68 24.72 8.68
CA GLU A 60 16.39 24.04 7.42
C GLU A 60 15.26 24.81 6.72
N VAL A 61 15.50 25.17 5.45
CA VAL A 61 14.57 25.97 4.65
C VAL A 61 14.21 25.18 3.40
N SER A 62 12.97 24.73 3.31
CA SER A 62 12.43 24.03 2.14
C SER A 62 11.74 25.01 1.22
N VAL A 63 12.15 25.02 -0.04
CA VAL A 63 11.64 25.92 -1.08
C VAL A 63 10.78 25.11 -2.06
N GLU A 64 9.52 25.48 -2.23
CA GLU A 64 8.58 24.81 -3.13
C GLU A 64 8.00 25.81 -4.14
N ALA A 65 8.15 25.51 -5.43
CA ALA A 65 7.57 26.32 -6.50
C ALA A 65 6.11 25.94 -6.75
N ARG A 66 5.21 26.92 -6.68
CA ARG A 66 3.77 26.72 -6.93
C ARG A 66 3.41 26.78 -8.42
N SER A 67 4.13 27.61 -9.16
CA SER A 67 3.85 27.87 -10.56
C SER A 67 5.15 28.08 -11.32
N CYS A 68 5.04 28.01 -12.65
CA CYS A 68 6.12 28.36 -13.56
C CYS A 68 5.92 29.82 -13.99
N PRO A 69 6.66 30.80 -13.41
CA PRO A 69 6.54 32.19 -13.80
C PRO A 69 6.92 32.37 -15.27
N GLY A 70 6.13 33.16 -16.00
CA GLY A 70 6.33 33.38 -17.43
C GLY A 70 7.63 34.16 -17.73
N LYS A 71 8.46 33.60 -18.63
CA LYS A 71 9.76 34.10 -19.15
C LYS A 71 10.86 34.31 -18.10
N HIS A 72 11.88 33.44 -18.15
CA HIS A 72 13.25 33.62 -17.63
C HIS A 72 13.32 34.41 -16.31
N ALA A 73 12.51 33.97 -15.35
CA ALA A 73 12.43 34.62 -14.06
C ALA A 73 13.52 34.04 -13.16
N GLU A 74 14.76 34.48 -13.37
CA GLU A 74 15.80 34.28 -12.37
C GLU A 74 15.48 35.19 -11.20
N HIS A 75 15.03 34.59 -10.10
CA HIS A 75 14.72 35.32 -8.89
C HIS A 75 15.80 35.08 -7.85
N THR A 76 16.21 36.14 -7.17
CA THR A 76 17.10 36.03 -6.02
C THR A 76 16.37 36.59 -4.82
N PHE A 77 16.26 35.79 -3.76
CA PHE A 77 15.76 36.24 -2.46
C PHE A 77 16.86 36.07 -1.41
N ALA A 78 16.75 36.78 -0.28
CA ALA A 78 17.75 36.74 0.77
C ALA A 78 17.18 36.27 2.10
N LEU A 79 17.91 35.37 2.76
CA LEU A 79 17.66 34.96 4.14
C LEU A 79 18.61 35.72 5.06
N ARG A 80 18.04 36.48 6.00
CA ARG A 80 18.81 37.34 6.90
C ARG A 80 18.42 37.10 8.35
N PRO A 81 19.37 36.80 9.25
CA PRO A 81 19.11 36.84 10.68
C PRO A 81 18.83 38.29 11.12
N VAL A 82 17.74 38.51 11.82
CA VAL A 82 17.34 39.84 12.30
C VAL A 82 18.43 40.40 13.22
N GLY A 83 18.90 41.62 12.94
CA GLY A 83 19.93 42.30 13.73
C GLY A 83 21.37 41.93 13.37
N PHE A 84 21.59 41.03 12.40
CA PHE A 84 22.91 40.71 11.88
C PHE A 84 23.15 41.34 10.50
N ARG A 85 24.43 41.58 10.18
CA ARG A 85 24.81 42.15 8.88
C ARG A 85 24.87 41.10 7.79
N ASP A 86 25.24 39.86 8.15
CA ASP A 86 25.34 38.72 7.24
C ASP A 86 24.00 38.34 6.62
N SER A 87 24.05 37.86 5.39
CA SER A 87 22.87 37.44 4.62
C SER A 87 23.24 36.30 3.67
N LEU A 88 22.32 35.35 3.50
CA LEU A 88 22.42 34.27 2.53
C LEU A 88 21.53 34.59 1.33
N ALA A 89 22.14 34.84 0.17
CA ALA A 89 21.41 35.03 -1.09
C ALA A 89 21.11 33.67 -1.73
N VAL A 90 19.85 33.46 -2.11
CA VAL A 90 19.36 32.23 -2.75
C VAL A 90 18.85 32.58 -4.14
N GLY A 91 19.58 32.14 -5.15
CA GLY A 91 19.17 32.23 -6.56
C GLY A 91 18.29 31.05 -6.95
N VAL A 92 17.13 31.33 -7.53
CA VAL A 92 16.15 30.34 -7.98
C VAL A 92 15.98 30.46 -9.49
N THR A 93 16.19 29.33 -10.17
CA THR A 93 16.04 29.19 -11.62
C THR A 93 14.94 28.18 -11.93
N TYR A 94 13.94 28.59 -12.70
CA TYR A 94 12.81 27.74 -13.06
C TYR A 94 13.05 27.06 -14.41
N SER A 95 13.00 25.73 -14.44
CA SER A 95 13.12 24.93 -15.67
C SER A 95 11.74 24.54 -16.20
N CYS A 96 11.03 25.51 -16.78
CA CYS A 96 9.67 25.34 -17.27
C CYS A 96 9.58 24.84 -18.72
N SER A 97 10.66 24.99 -19.49
CA SER A 97 10.75 24.53 -20.87
C SER A 97 11.33 23.12 -20.93
N CYS A 98 10.73 22.26 -21.75
CA CYS A 98 11.29 20.95 -22.06
C CYS A 98 12.46 21.09 -23.06
N GLY A 99 13.52 20.28 -22.95
CA GLY A 99 14.65 20.34 -23.88
C GLY A 99 14.27 20.15 -25.36
N CYS A 100 13.22 19.36 -25.64
CA CYS A 100 12.70 19.16 -27.00
C CYS A 100 11.95 20.38 -27.57
N SER A 101 11.53 21.33 -26.73
CA SER A 101 10.82 22.54 -27.16
C SER A 101 11.75 23.58 -27.81
N ALA A 102 13.07 23.37 -27.77
CA ALA A 102 14.05 24.21 -28.47
C ALA A 102 14.19 23.85 -29.96
N GLY A 103 13.83 22.62 -30.34
CA GLY A 103 13.96 22.11 -31.72
C GLY A 103 12.65 22.14 -32.49
N GLN A 104 11.90 23.25 -32.40
CA GLN A 104 10.65 23.40 -33.12
C GLN A 104 10.91 23.50 -34.62
N GLU A 105 10.21 22.70 -35.41
CA GLU A 105 10.29 22.75 -36.87
C GLU A 105 9.00 23.39 -37.40
N PRO A 106 8.98 24.71 -37.65
CA PRO A 106 7.82 25.36 -38.26
C PRO A 106 7.59 24.81 -39.66
N ASP A 107 6.31 24.71 -40.04
CA ASP A 107 5.86 24.15 -41.33
C ASP A 107 6.51 22.80 -41.66
N SER A 108 6.66 21.95 -40.63
CA SER A 108 7.35 20.68 -40.77
C SER A 108 6.65 19.78 -41.80
N PRO A 109 7.39 19.09 -42.68
CA PRO A 109 6.81 18.08 -43.56
C PRO A 109 6.19 16.91 -42.77
N ARG A 110 6.57 16.74 -41.50
CA ARG A 110 5.93 15.75 -40.61
C ARG A 110 4.49 16.13 -40.27
N CYS A 111 4.18 17.43 -40.27
CA CYS A 111 2.88 18.04 -40.03
C CYS A 111 2.22 18.53 -41.33
N SER A 112 2.50 17.84 -42.45
CA SER A 112 1.95 18.16 -43.78
C SER A 112 2.25 19.58 -44.27
N GLY A 113 3.26 20.25 -43.69
CA GLY A 113 3.58 21.66 -43.97
C GLY A 113 2.58 22.66 -43.39
N ASN A 114 1.61 22.20 -42.59
CA ASN A 114 0.50 23.00 -42.07
C ASN A 114 0.53 23.16 -40.54
N GLY A 115 1.71 23.02 -39.93
CA GLY A 115 1.88 23.12 -38.50
C GLY A 115 3.34 23.03 -38.07
N THR A 116 3.56 23.35 -36.79
CA THR A 116 4.88 23.30 -36.17
C THR A 116 5.07 21.95 -35.48
N TYR A 117 6.16 21.24 -35.78
CA TYR A 117 6.49 19.99 -35.10
C TYR A 117 7.24 20.30 -33.80
N VAL A 118 6.64 19.94 -32.67
CA VAL A 118 7.18 20.20 -31.32
C VAL A 118 7.10 18.91 -30.49
N CYS A 119 8.25 18.43 -30.02
CA CYS A 119 8.34 17.30 -29.07
C CYS A 119 7.57 16.02 -29.49
N GLY A 120 7.46 15.73 -30.78
CA GLY A 120 6.75 14.53 -31.26
C GLY A 120 5.30 14.77 -31.69
N LEU A 121 4.75 15.96 -31.42
CA LEU A 121 3.41 16.37 -31.80
C LEU A 121 3.44 17.47 -32.87
N CYS A 122 2.34 17.62 -33.58
CA CYS A 122 2.11 18.71 -34.51
C CYS A 122 1.17 19.76 -33.88
N GLU A 123 1.66 20.98 -33.73
CA GLU A 123 0.85 22.16 -33.42
C GLU A 123 0.35 22.75 -34.73
N CYS A 124 -0.90 22.44 -35.09
CA CYS A 124 -1.47 22.84 -36.37
C CYS A 124 -1.74 24.34 -36.46
N ASN A 125 -1.51 24.89 -37.66
CA ASN A 125 -1.91 26.25 -37.98
C ASN A 125 -3.44 26.40 -37.86
N PRO A 126 -3.96 27.62 -37.63
CA PRO A 126 -5.40 27.86 -37.57
C PRO A 126 -6.10 27.25 -38.80
N SER A 127 -7.25 26.62 -38.57
CA SER A 127 -8.05 25.91 -39.58
C SER A 127 -7.46 24.59 -40.09
N TYR A 128 -6.39 24.07 -39.50
CA TYR A 128 -5.91 22.72 -39.75
C TYR A 128 -6.13 21.80 -38.55
N LEU A 129 -6.52 20.56 -38.83
CA LEU A 129 -6.87 19.55 -37.84
C LEU A 129 -6.18 18.23 -38.21
N GLY A 130 -6.12 17.33 -37.23
CA GLY A 130 -5.52 16.01 -37.38
C GLY A 130 -4.18 15.89 -36.67
N SER A 131 -3.70 14.65 -36.55
CA SER A 131 -2.45 14.35 -35.85
C SER A 131 -1.21 14.87 -36.59
N ARG A 132 -1.35 15.14 -37.89
CA ARG A 132 -0.31 15.65 -38.80
C ARG A 132 -0.79 16.86 -39.59
N CYS A 133 -1.81 17.58 -39.11
CA CYS A 133 -2.40 18.75 -39.76
C CYS A 133 -2.82 18.51 -41.22
N GLU A 134 -3.28 17.29 -41.49
CA GLU A 134 -3.61 16.78 -42.81
C GLU A 134 -4.98 17.26 -43.32
N CYS A 135 -5.81 17.83 -42.45
CA CYS A 135 -7.17 18.27 -42.78
C CYS A 135 -7.34 19.76 -42.64
N GLN A 136 -8.05 20.38 -43.57
CA GLN A 136 -8.51 21.76 -43.47
C GLN A 136 -9.96 21.81 -42.97
N GLU A 137 -10.24 22.69 -42.02
CA GLU A 137 -11.56 22.97 -41.49
C GLU A 137 -12.46 23.58 -42.58
N GLY A 138 -13.53 22.88 -42.96
CA GLY A 138 -14.53 23.37 -43.92
C GLY A 138 -14.36 22.91 -45.37
N GLU A 139 -13.30 22.19 -45.73
CA GLU A 139 -13.27 21.44 -46.98
C GLU A 139 -14.12 20.17 -46.85
N ASN A 140 -14.90 19.83 -47.89
CA ASN A 140 -15.65 18.57 -47.98
C ASN A 140 -14.79 17.52 -48.69
N PRO A 141 -14.04 16.66 -47.98
CA PRO A 141 -13.23 15.67 -48.63
C PRO A 141 -14.07 14.40 -48.59
N SER A 142 -14.96 14.25 -49.57
CA SER A 142 -15.73 13.02 -49.78
C SER A 142 -14.82 11.77 -49.82
N GLY A 143 -13.53 11.93 -50.14
CA GLY A 143 -12.49 10.91 -50.02
C GLY A 143 -12.00 10.61 -48.60
N LEU A 144 -11.90 11.60 -47.71
CA LEU A 144 -11.37 11.42 -46.34
C LEU A 144 -12.41 10.83 -45.39
N GLN A 145 -13.69 11.06 -45.66
CA GLN A 145 -14.80 10.47 -44.90
C GLN A 145 -14.78 8.95 -44.95
N ASN A 146 -14.36 8.34 -46.07
CA ASN A 146 -14.24 6.87 -46.16
C ASN A 146 -13.19 6.29 -45.21
N LEU A 147 -12.24 7.08 -44.70
CA LEU A 147 -11.26 6.61 -43.72
C LEU A 147 -11.90 6.37 -42.33
N CYS A 148 -13.05 6.98 -42.05
CA CYS A 148 -13.87 6.73 -40.86
C CYS A 148 -14.87 5.58 -41.05
N ARG A 149 -14.71 4.78 -42.11
CA ARG A 149 -15.60 3.66 -42.45
C ARG A 149 -14.86 2.34 -42.22
N GLU A 150 -15.48 1.47 -41.42
CA GLU A 150 -14.95 0.14 -41.13
C GLU A 150 -14.86 -0.76 -42.39
N ALA A 151 -15.89 -0.73 -43.24
CA ALA A 151 -15.95 -1.51 -44.48
C ALA A 151 -16.89 -0.87 -45.52
N GLU A 152 -16.70 -1.17 -46.81
CA GLU A 152 -17.57 -0.68 -47.88
C GLU A 152 -19.05 -1.08 -47.62
N GLY A 153 -19.95 -0.09 -47.67
CA GLY A 153 -21.38 -0.28 -47.38
C GLY A 153 -21.81 -0.09 -45.92
N LYS A 154 -20.87 0.00 -44.95
CA LYS A 154 -21.18 0.35 -43.54
C LYS A 154 -21.28 1.86 -43.34
N PRO A 155 -22.11 2.39 -42.41
CA PRO A 155 -22.15 3.84 -42.14
C PRO A 155 -20.83 4.37 -41.56
N LEU A 156 -20.56 5.66 -41.73
CA LEU A 156 -19.41 6.34 -41.14
C LEU A 156 -19.50 6.32 -39.61
N CYS A 157 -18.38 6.03 -38.94
CA CYS A 157 -18.31 5.92 -37.48
C CYS A 157 -19.45 5.06 -36.89
N SER A 158 -19.81 3.98 -37.60
CA SER A 158 -20.91 3.07 -37.24
C SER A 158 -22.27 3.76 -37.03
N GLY A 159 -22.44 5.00 -37.51
CA GLY A 159 -23.61 5.85 -37.24
C GLY A 159 -23.71 6.37 -35.79
N ARG A 160 -22.66 6.18 -34.98
CA ARG A 160 -22.63 6.52 -33.55
C ARG A 160 -21.62 7.62 -33.22
N GLY A 161 -21.22 8.39 -34.22
CA GLY A 161 -20.28 9.49 -34.05
C GLY A 161 -20.22 10.38 -35.28
N GLN A 162 -19.47 11.45 -35.16
CA GLN A 162 -19.14 12.35 -36.25
C GLN A 162 -17.71 12.09 -36.72
N CYS A 163 -17.54 11.85 -38.02
CA CYS A 163 -16.21 11.75 -38.62
C CYS A 163 -15.63 13.17 -38.76
N SER A 164 -14.57 13.45 -38.03
CA SER A 164 -13.83 14.71 -38.12
C SER A 164 -12.38 14.37 -38.42
N CYS A 165 -11.88 14.82 -39.57
CA CYS A 165 -10.49 14.62 -39.99
C CYS A 165 -10.00 13.17 -39.86
N SER A 166 -10.67 12.22 -40.53
CA SER A 166 -10.36 10.78 -40.53
C SER A 166 -10.41 10.06 -39.17
N GLN A 167 -10.86 10.75 -38.12
CA GLN A 167 -11.07 10.19 -36.79
C GLN A 167 -12.54 10.29 -36.41
N CYS A 168 -13.07 9.25 -35.77
CA CYS A 168 -14.43 9.25 -35.28
C CYS A 168 -14.52 9.88 -33.89
N SER A 169 -15.31 10.95 -33.77
CA SER A 169 -15.75 11.49 -32.49
C SER A 169 -17.07 10.82 -32.10
N CYS A 170 -17.02 9.86 -31.18
CA CYS A 170 -18.20 9.11 -30.76
C CYS A 170 -19.16 9.98 -29.95
N PHE A 171 -20.47 9.80 -30.16
CA PHE A 171 -21.49 10.52 -29.40
C PHE A 171 -21.52 10.04 -27.96
N GLU A 172 -21.79 10.98 -27.05
CA GLU A 172 -22.05 10.66 -25.65
C GLU A 172 -23.42 9.99 -25.51
N SER A 173 -23.51 9.01 -24.60
CA SER A 173 -24.75 8.27 -24.34
C SER A 173 -25.02 8.21 -22.84
N GLU A 174 -26.30 8.36 -22.46
CA GLU A 174 -26.72 8.22 -21.07
C GLU A 174 -26.61 6.77 -20.55
N PHE A 175 -26.57 5.80 -21.47
CA PHE A 175 -26.51 4.37 -21.14
C PHE A 175 -25.09 3.86 -20.93
N GLY A 176 -24.06 4.65 -21.30
CA GLY A 176 -22.66 4.32 -21.12
C GLY A 176 -21.77 4.95 -22.19
N ARG A 177 -20.58 4.37 -22.40
CA ARG A 177 -19.56 4.91 -23.31
C ARG A 177 -19.55 4.14 -24.63
N ILE A 178 -19.56 4.88 -25.73
CA ILE A 178 -19.28 4.38 -27.09
C ILE A 178 -17.82 4.67 -27.39
N TYR A 179 -17.09 3.69 -27.93
CA TYR A 179 -15.66 3.76 -28.17
C TYR A 179 -15.24 2.90 -29.38
N GLY A 180 -13.96 2.98 -29.74
CA GLY A 180 -13.39 2.30 -30.91
C GLY A 180 -13.05 3.30 -32.03
N PRO A 181 -12.11 2.94 -32.93
CA PRO A 181 -11.68 3.79 -34.05
C PRO A 181 -12.84 4.22 -34.96
N PHE A 182 -13.90 3.41 -35.06
CA PHE A 182 -15.09 3.67 -35.85
C PHE A 182 -16.36 3.72 -34.99
N CYS A 183 -16.24 3.99 -33.69
CA CYS A 183 -17.35 3.99 -32.72
C CYS A 183 -18.22 2.72 -32.76
N GLU A 184 -17.57 1.58 -33.02
CA GLU A 184 -18.20 0.27 -33.21
C GLU A 184 -18.48 -0.45 -31.89
N CYS A 185 -17.80 -0.06 -30.80
CA CYS A 185 -17.92 -0.70 -29.49
C CYS A 185 -18.70 0.17 -28.51
N ASP A 186 -19.37 -0.49 -27.57
CA ASP A 186 -20.00 0.14 -26.42
C ASP A 186 -19.94 -0.78 -25.20
N ASN A 187 -20.20 -0.25 -24.01
CA ASN A 187 -20.13 -1.01 -22.75
C ASN A 187 -21.51 -1.33 -22.15
N PHE A 188 -22.60 -1.20 -22.92
CA PHE A 188 -23.97 -1.31 -22.40
C PHE A 188 -24.88 -2.24 -23.22
N SER A 189 -24.46 -2.66 -24.41
CA SER A 189 -25.22 -3.53 -25.32
C SER A 189 -24.96 -5.03 -25.13
N CYS A 190 -24.21 -5.43 -24.10
CA CYS A 190 -23.99 -6.85 -23.78
C CYS A 190 -25.30 -7.56 -23.37
N ALA A 191 -25.36 -8.88 -23.58
CA ALA A 191 -26.52 -9.69 -23.20
C ALA A 191 -26.80 -9.60 -21.69
N ARG A 192 -28.06 -9.40 -21.32
CA ARG A 192 -28.52 -9.35 -19.93
C ARG A 192 -29.17 -10.67 -19.54
N ASN A 193 -28.76 -11.24 -18.41
CA ASN A 193 -29.47 -12.33 -17.76
C ASN A 193 -30.09 -11.79 -16.47
N ARG A 194 -31.42 -11.92 -16.32
CA ARG A 194 -32.19 -11.37 -15.19
C ARG A 194 -31.94 -9.88 -14.90
N GLY A 195 -31.78 -9.08 -15.94
CA GLY A 195 -31.59 -7.62 -15.82
C GLY A 195 -30.16 -7.17 -15.50
N VAL A 196 -29.21 -8.08 -15.32
CA VAL A 196 -27.80 -7.77 -15.05
C VAL A 196 -26.97 -7.94 -16.33
N LEU A 197 -26.23 -6.90 -16.70
CA LEU A 197 -25.30 -6.89 -17.84
C LEU A 197 -24.11 -7.82 -17.52
N CYS A 198 -23.88 -8.84 -18.35
CA CYS A 198 -22.87 -9.87 -18.09
C CYS A 198 -23.05 -10.51 -16.69
N SER A 199 -24.17 -11.20 -16.49
CA SER A 199 -24.34 -12.07 -15.31
C SER A 199 -23.12 -12.99 -15.20
N GLU A 200 -22.41 -12.86 -14.08
CA GLU A 200 -21.14 -13.52 -13.76
C GLU A 200 -20.97 -14.83 -14.52
N CYS A 201 -19.99 -14.86 -15.43
CA CYS A 201 -19.30 -16.11 -15.67
C CYS A 201 -18.69 -16.46 -14.30
N GLY A 202 -19.36 -17.34 -13.55
CA GLY A 202 -19.05 -17.60 -12.15
C GLY A 202 -17.55 -17.75 -11.98
N THR A 203 -16.96 -16.97 -11.08
CA THR A 203 -15.54 -17.05 -10.77
C THR A 203 -15.19 -18.51 -10.57
N ALA A 204 -14.22 -19.01 -11.35
CA ALA A 204 -13.74 -20.38 -11.20
C ALA A 204 -13.48 -20.63 -9.71
N PRO A 205 -14.03 -21.71 -9.12
CA PRO A 205 -13.87 -21.95 -7.70
C PRO A 205 -12.38 -21.97 -7.36
N ASN A 206 -11.99 -21.13 -6.40
CA ASN A 206 -10.60 -21.01 -6.00
C ASN A 206 -10.04 -22.38 -5.64
N VAL A 207 -8.90 -22.76 -6.21
CA VAL A 207 -8.28 -24.06 -5.94
C VAL A 207 -8.07 -24.29 -4.44
N THR A 208 -7.84 -23.22 -3.68
CA THR A 208 -7.75 -23.25 -2.22
C THR A 208 -9.03 -23.73 -1.52
N THR A 209 -10.22 -23.36 -1.99
CA THR A 209 -11.47 -23.80 -1.37
C THR A 209 -11.74 -25.27 -1.65
N ILE A 210 -11.43 -25.72 -2.86
CA ILE A 210 -11.52 -27.14 -3.24
C ILE A 210 -10.54 -27.97 -2.39
N LEU A 211 -9.29 -27.53 -2.27
CA LEU A 211 -8.28 -28.21 -1.44
C LEU A 211 -8.72 -28.32 0.02
N LEU A 212 -9.21 -27.23 0.61
CA LEU A 212 -9.67 -27.24 2.00
C LEU A 212 -10.89 -28.16 2.21
N ALA A 213 -11.83 -28.19 1.26
CA ALA A 213 -12.99 -29.07 1.33
C ALA A 213 -12.59 -30.55 1.26
N VAL A 214 -11.70 -30.91 0.33
CA VAL A 214 -11.22 -32.29 0.17
C VAL A 214 -10.45 -32.73 1.42
N VAL A 215 -9.48 -31.93 1.88
CA VAL A 215 -8.69 -32.26 3.08
C VAL A 215 -9.58 -32.37 4.32
N GLY A 216 -10.52 -31.44 4.50
CA GLY A 216 -11.46 -31.45 5.62
C GLY A 216 -12.34 -32.71 5.64
N SER A 217 -12.83 -33.14 4.48
CA SER A 217 -13.66 -34.34 4.38
C SER A 217 -12.88 -35.63 4.71
N ILE A 218 -11.63 -35.75 4.25
CA ILE A 218 -10.78 -36.90 4.53
C ILE A 218 -10.49 -37.00 6.04
N LEU A 219 -10.16 -35.88 6.68
CA LEU A 219 -9.90 -35.85 8.12
C LEU A 219 -11.16 -36.21 8.92
N LEU A 220 -12.32 -35.65 8.56
CA LEU A 220 -13.58 -35.97 9.24
C LEU A 220 -13.95 -37.45 9.14
N ILE A 221 -13.84 -38.04 7.95
CA ILE A 221 -14.10 -39.47 7.75
C ILE A 221 -13.13 -40.31 8.60
N GLY A 222 -11.85 -39.94 8.64
CA GLY A 222 -10.85 -40.60 9.48
C GLY A 222 -11.21 -40.57 10.97
N PHE A 223 -11.60 -39.40 11.50
CA PHE A 223 -12.03 -39.27 12.90
C PHE A 223 -13.28 -40.10 13.21
N VAL A 224 -14.26 -40.14 12.30
CA VAL A 224 -15.47 -40.95 12.48
C VAL A 224 -15.13 -42.44 12.49
N LEU A 225 -14.30 -42.92 11.55
CA LEU A 225 -13.88 -44.32 11.49
C LEU A 225 -13.08 -44.74 12.74
N LEU A 226 -12.18 -43.87 13.22
CA LEU A 226 -11.45 -44.12 14.46
C LEU A 226 -12.38 -44.13 15.68
N GLY A 227 -13.38 -43.25 15.72
CA GLY A 227 -14.40 -43.22 16.77
C GLY A 227 -15.23 -44.50 16.79
N ILE A 228 -15.70 -44.95 15.61
CA ILE A 228 -16.45 -46.21 15.46
C ILE A 228 -15.59 -47.40 15.82
N TRP A 229 -14.35 -47.49 15.31
CA TRP A 229 -13.44 -48.57 15.65
C TRP A 229 -13.15 -48.61 17.16
N LYS A 230 -12.87 -47.47 17.78
CA LYS A 230 -12.66 -47.38 19.22
C LYS A 230 -13.90 -47.77 20.01
N LEU A 231 -15.10 -47.40 19.56
CA LEU A 231 -16.36 -47.83 20.17
C LEU A 231 -16.55 -49.35 20.05
N LEU A 232 -16.33 -49.93 18.87
CA LEU A 232 -16.43 -51.37 18.63
C LEU A 232 -15.42 -52.15 19.47
N VAL A 233 -14.17 -51.70 19.51
CA VAL A 233 -13.12 -52.27 20.38
C VAL A 233 -13.54 -52.15 21.84
N THR A 234 -14.03 -51.00 22.28
CA THR A 234 -14.48 -50.81 23.67
C THR A 234 -15.64 -51.74 24.03
N ILE A 235 -16.57 -51.97 23.10
CA ILE A 235 -17.68 -52.91 23.30
C ILE A 235 -17.16 -54.36 23.33
N HIS A 236 -16.26 -54.73 22.42
CA HIS A 236 -15.68 -56.06 22.38
C HIS A 236 -14.86 -56.35 23.65
N ASP A 237 -13.99 -55.42 24.04
CA ASP A 237 -13.19 -55.49 25.27
C ASP A 237 -14.08 -55.55 26.52
N ARG A 238 -15.18 -54.78 26.58
CA ARG A 238 -16.17 -54.90 27.67
C ARG A 238 -16.87 -56.26 27.70
N ARG A 239 -17.21 -56.82 26.53
CA ARG A 239 -17.85 -58.16 26.44
C ARG A 239 -16.87 -59.26 26.86
N GLU A 240 -15.64 -59.20 26.39
CA GLU A 240 -14.54 -60.10 26.78
C GLU A 240 -14.25 -59.99 28.28
N PHE A 241 -14.14 -58.77 28.81
CA PHE A 241 -13.91 -58.54 30.24
C PHE A 241 -15.05 -59.10 31.11
N ALA A 242 -16.31 -58.91 30.70
CA ALA A 242 -17.46 -59.47 31.40
C ALA A 242 -17.45 -61.01 31.39
N LYS A 243 -17.09 -61.63 30.26
CA LYS A 243 -16.93 -63.08 30.14
C LYS A 243 -15.76 -63.59 31.00
N PHE A 244 -14.64 -62.89 31.00
CA PHE A 244 -13.47 -63.24 31.80
C PHE A 244 -13.77 -63.18 33.31
N GLN A 245 -14.51 -62.17 33.76
CA GLN A 245 -14.92 -62.05 35.16
C GLN A 245 -15.88 -63.17 35.59
N SER A 246 -16.79 -63.62 34.72
CA SER A 246 -17.69 -64.74 35.03
C SER A 246 -16.97 -66.10 35.04
N GLU A 247 -16.00 -66.32 34.15
CA GLU A 247 -15.14 -67.50 34.20
C GLU A 247 -14.28 -67.52 35.48
N ARG A 248 -13.72 -66.37 35.89
CA ARG A 248 -12.96 -66.25 37.15
C ARG A 248 -13.82 -66.46 38.40
N SER A 249 -15.06 -65.95 38.43
CA SER A 249 -15.95 -66.14 39.57
C SER A 249 -16.43 -67.58 39.68
N ARG A 250 -16.73 -68.25 38.56
CA ARG A 250 -17.04 -69.69 38.52
C ARG A 250 -15.86 -70.55 38.98
N ALA A 251 -14.64 -70.26 38.50
CA ALA A 251 -13.44 -70.98 38.94
C ALA A 251 -13.18 -70.79 40.45
N ARG A 252 -13.46 -69.61 41.01
CA ARG A 252 -13.39 -69.41 42.47
C ARG A 252 -14.45 -70.21 43.25
N TYR A 253 -15.66 -70.37 42.71
CA TYR A 253 -16.69 -71.21 43.33
C TYR A 253 -16.30 -72.70 43.34
N GLU A 254 -15.73 -73.21 42.24
CA GLU A 254 -15.24 -74.60 42.19
C GLU A 254 -14.08 -74.86 43.15
N MET A 255 -13.17 -73.89 43.35
CA MET A 255 -12.11 -73.99 44.36
C MET A 255 -12.65 -73.99 45.81
N ALA A 256 -13.82 -73.40 46.06
CA ALA A 256 -14.38 -73.23 47.39
C ALA A 256 -15.27 -74.40 47.86
N SER A 257 -15.71 -75.28 46.97
CA SER A 257 -16.59 -76.42 47.28
C SER A 257 -15.87 -77.77 47.36
N ASN A 258 -14.59 -77.79 47.80
CA ASN A 258 -13.90 -79.05 48.07
C ASN A 258 -13.99 -79.41 49.58
N PRO A 259 -14.86 -80.36 49.98
CA PRO A 259 -15.09 -80.70 51.38
C PRO A 259 -13.91 -81.37 52.10
N LEU A 260 -12.78 -81.62 51.42
CA LEU A 260 -11.61 -82.30 51.98
C LEU A 260 -10.45 -81.35 52.39
N TYR A 261 -10.56 -80.04 52.22
CA TYR A 261 -9.43 -79.13 52.49
C TYR A 261 -9.43 -78.52 53.91
N ARG A 262 -8.37 -78.77 54.69
CA ARG A 262 -8.09 -78.15 56.00
C ARG A 262 -6.76 -77.36 55.96
N LYS A 263 -6.77 -76.10 56.40
CA LYS A 263 -5.62 -75.18 56.38
C LYS A 263 -4.64 -75.43 57.56
N PRO A 264 -3.30 -75.36 57.35
CA PRO A 264 -2.29 -75.53 58.40
C PRO A 264 -2.06 -74.26 59.25
N ILE A 265 -1.58 -74.45 60.49
CA ILE A 265 -1.30 -73.40 61.51
C ILE A 265 0.14 -72.89 61.38
N SER A 266 0.35 -71.56 61.37
CA SER A 266 1.65 -70.93 61.07
C SER A 266 2.01 -69.75 62.02
N THR A 267 2.43 -70.03 63.26
CA THR A 267 3.11 -69.01 64.08
C THR A 267 4.35 -69.59 64.76
N HIS A 268 5.49 -68.90 64.61
CA HIS A 268 6.59 -68.92 65.57
C HIS A 268 7.10 -67.49 65.73
N ALA A 269 7.22 -67.01 66.97
CA ALA A 269 7.69 -65.66 67.32
C ALA A 269 9.19 -65.67 67.62
N VAL A 270 9.92 -64.66 67.15
CA VAL A 270 11.31 -64.38 67.54
C VAL A 270 11.50 -62.87 67.71
N ASP A 271 12.15 -62.46 68.79
CA ASP A 271 12.27 -61.08 69.31
C ASP A 271 13.59 -60.40 68.87
N PHE A 272 13.62 -59.07 68.75
CA PHE A 272 14.76 -58.27 68.23
C PHE A 272 15.25 -57.21 69.25
N THR A 273 16.57 -57.03 69.39
CA THR A 273 17.17 -55.84 70.04
C THR A 273 18.39 -55.27 69.27
N PHE A 274 18.55 -53.95 69.40
CA PHE A 274 19.31 -52.98 68.58
C PHE A 274 20.77 -52.73 69.05
N ASN A 275 21.65 -52.21 68.19
CA ASN A 275 22.69 -51.23 68.56
C ASN A 275 23.06 -50.28 67.39
N LYS A 276 23.35 -49.02 67.74
CA LYS A 276 23.25 -47.79 66.95
C LYS A 276 24.64 -47.21 66.63
N LEU A 277 24.89 -46.71 65.41
CA LEU A 277 25.91 -45.69 65.14
C LEU A 277 25.42 -44.71 64.07
N ASN A 278 25.54 -43.43 64.38
CA ASN A 278 24.97 -42.27 63.72
C ASN A 278 26.10 -41.24 63.54
N ARG A 279 26.25 -40.59 62.38
CA ARG A 279 26.73 -39.20 62.34
C ARG A 279 26.53 -38.52 60.98
N SER A 280 25.92 -37.35 61.05
CA SER A 280 25.80 -36.31 60.03
C SER A 280 27.09 -35.48 59.93
N TYR A 281 27.25 -34.70 58.84
CA TYR A 281 27.64 -33.28 58.93
C TYR A 281 27.05 -32.50 57.74
N ASN A 282 26.56 -31.29 58.06
CA ASN A 282 25.84 -30.32 57.24
C ASN A 282 26.77 -29.30 56.57
N GLY A 283 26.28 -28.70 55.47
CA GLY A 283 26.53 -27.30 55.06
C GLY A 283 27.90 -27.01 54.42
N THR A 284 28.08 -26.11 53.45
CA THR A 284 27.27 -24.96 52.98
C THR A 284 28.04 -24.30 51.81
N VAL A 285 27.32 -23.74 50.82
CA VAL A 285 27.64 -22.54 49.99
C VAL A 285 28.86 -22.68 49.06
N ASP A 286 28.84 -22.58 47.72
CA ASP A 286 27.95 -21.99 46.70
C ASP A 286 27.67 -22.97 45.54
#